data_AF-A0A8J4H5L4-F1
#
_entry.id   AF-A0A8J4H5L4-F1
#
_cell.length_a   1.000
_cell.length_b   1.000
_cell.length_c   1.000
_cell.angle_alpha   90.00
_cell.angle_beta   90.00
_cell.angle_gamma   90.00
#
_symmetry.space_group_name_H-M   'P 1'
#
loop_
_entity.id
_entity.type
_entity.pdbx_description
1 polymer ?
#
loop_
_entity_poly.entity_id
_entity_poly.type
_entity_poly.pdbx_seq_one_letter_code
_entity_poly.pdbx_strand_id
1 'polypeptide(L)'
;MEAKYCLLCGHPLVEKVIDGDPRQACSACSYVHWGNYSVGVGALVIKEGKLLLVRRAQEPGKGYWTNPGGYIEQHELIDETVRREVREESGVDARVTGIVAVRDQPRAIHNLYIAFAMEYIGGEPTPDHAEVDAAGFFSLEEMATMNVADFTRWLVDVAVRAQDSGLTAEREVPASLSKYGLYRV
;
A
#
# COMPACT_ATOMS: atom_id res chain seq x y z
N MET A 1 16.59 -7.97 7.36
CA MET A 1 17.95 -7.86 6.80
C MET A 1 18.63 -6.75 7.57
N GLU A 2 19.82 -6.98 8.11
CA GLU A 2 20.51 -6.00 8.95
C GLU A 2 21.66 -5.37 8.16
N ALA A 3 21.75 -4.04 8.15
CA ALA A 3 22.84 -3.33 7.50
C ALA A 3 24.15 -3.58 8.28
N LYS A 4 25.16 -4.14 7.62
CA LYS A 4 26.44 -4.52 8.27
C LYS A 4 27.57 -3.54 7.98
N TYR A 5 27.51 -2.83 6.85
CA TYR A 5 28.55 -1.93 6.38
C TYR A 5 27.95 -0.60 5.97
N CYS A 6 28.72 0.46 6.14
CA CYS A 6 28.35 1.83 5.79
C CYS A 6 28.19 2.00 4.28
N LEU A 7 27.05 2.53 3.85
CA LEU A 7 26.77 2.79 2.43
C LEU A 7 27.59 3.95 1.85
N LEU A 8 28.23 4.78 2.70
CA LEU A 8 29.07 5.90 2.25
C LEU A 8 30.55 5.53 2.15
N CYS A 9 31.10 4.74 3.08
CA CYS A 9 32.54 4.51 3.18
C CYS A 9 32.95 3.05 3.41
N GLY A 10 32.02 2.10 3.43
CA GLY A 10 32.30 0.66 3.53
C GLY A 10 32.74 0.16 4.92
N HIS A 11 32.97 1.03 5.91
CA HIS A 11 33.35 0.60 7.26
C HIS A 11 32.20 -0.13 7.97
N PRO A 12 32.49 -1.06 8.91
CA PRO A 12 31.45 -1.74 9.68
C PRO A 12 30.54 -0.77 10.42
N LEU A 13 29.25 -1.07 10.41
CA LEU A 13 28.30 -0.43 11.31
C LEU A 13 28.45 -1.03 12.71
N VAL A 14 28.29 -0.17 13.71
CA VAL A 14 28.27 -0.54 15.12
C VAL A 14 27.05 0.09 15.77
N GLU A 15 26.55 -0.50 16.85
CA GLU A 15 25.49 0.12 17.62
C GLU A 15 26.02 1.37 18.33
N LYS A 16 25.35 2.51 18.12
CA LYS A 16 25.59 3.78 18.82
C LYS A 16 24.26 4.34 19.30
N VAL A 17 24.27 5.01 20.45
CA VAL A 17 23.13 5.82 20.89
C VAL A 17 23.12 7.12 20.11
N ILE A 18 22.08 7.32 19.29
CA ILE A 18 21.85 8.52 18.47
C ILE A 18 20.43 9.02 18.78
N ASP A 19 20.32 10.27 19.21
CA ASP A 19 19.07 10.90 19.64
C ASP A 19 18.31 10.12 20.73
N GLY A 20 19.04 9.39 21.58
CA GLY A 20 18.49 8.62 22.70
C GLY A 20 18.18 7.15 22.36
N ASP A 21 18.21 6.76 21.09
CA ASP A 21 17.93 5.40 20.65
C ASP A 21 19.20 4.66 20.19
N PRO A 22 19.32 3.33 20.44
CA PRO A 22 20.36 2.52 19.82
C PRO A 22 20.10 2.38 18.31
N ARG A 23 21.10 2.74 17.50
CA ARG A 23 21.05 2.69 16.03
C ARG A 23 22.33 2.08 15.46
N GLN A 24 22.22 1.44 14.30
CA GLN A 24 23.39 1.03 13.51
C GLN A 24 24.00 2.27 12.85
N ALA A 25 25.23 2.62 13.24
CA ALA A 25 25.91 3.82 12.77
C ALA A 25 27.36 3.52 12.39
N CYS A 26 27.89 4.27 11.42
CA CYS A 26 29.24 4.04 10.93
C CYS A 26 30.27 4.36 12.03
N SER A 27 31.28 3.49 12.15
CA SER A 27 32.41 3.71 13.06
C SER A 27 33.37 4.82 12.60
N ALA A 28 33.38 5.17 11.31
CA ALA A 28 34.39 6.05 10.70
C ALA A 28 33.86 7.33 10.03
N CYS A 29 32.55 7.46 9.77
CA CYS A 29 31.95 8.68 9.21
C CYS A 29 30.59 8.98 9.86
N SER A 30 29.88 10.00 9.38
CA SER A 30 28.61 10.47 9.93
C SER A 30 27.38 9.66 9.52
N TYR A 31 27.53 8.56 8.76
CA TYR A 31 26.40 7.76 8.31
C TYR A 31 25.68 7.07 9.48
N VAL A 32 24.35 7.18 9.49
CA VAL A 32 23.45 6.51 10.43
C VAL A 32 22.41 5.73 9.62
N HIS A 33 22.22 4.45 9.93
CA HIS A 33 21.13 3.67 9.38
C HIS A 33 19.89 3.84 10.25
N TRP A 34 18.90 4.56 9.72
CA TRP A 34 17.68 4.92 10.45
C TRP A 34 16.66 3.78 10.56
N GLY A 35 16.84 2.71 9.77
CA GLY A 35 15.94 1.57 9.70
C GLY A 35 15.62 1.21 8.25
N ASN A 36 14.80 0.18 8.08
CA ASN A 36 14.31 -0.25 6.77
C ASN A 36 12.82 0.05 6.68
N TYR A 37 12.46 0.86 5.70
CA TYR A 37 11.08 1.29 5.47
C TYR A 37 10.68 0.97 4.03
N SER A 38 9.41 0.68 3.82
CA SER A 38 8.82 0.68 2.49
C SER A 38 7.48 1.41 2.50
N VAL A 39 7.21 2.14 1.43
CA VAL A 39 5.95 2.89 1.27
C VAL A 39 5.25 2.37 0.02
N GLY A 40 4.02 1.91 0.20
CA GLY A 40 3.15 1.50 -0.89
C GLY A 40 1.94 2.41 -1.03
N VAL A 41 1.33 2.38 -2.20
CA VAL A 41 0.08 3.06 -2.49
C VAL A 41 -0.94 2.05 -3.01
N GLY A 42 -2.22 2.41 -2.99
CA GLY A 42 -3.18 1.73 -3.84
C GLY A 42 -4.50 2.45 -3.97
N ALA A 43 -5.31 1.95 -4.87
CA ALA A 43 -6.40 2.69 -5.48
C ALA A 43 -7.77 2.08 -5.19
N LEU A 44 -8.68 2.87 -4.66
CA LEU A 44 -10.11 2.59 -4.69
C LEU A 44 -10.73 3.35 -5.85
N VAL A 45 -10.70 2.73 -7.04
CA VAL A 45 -11.32 3.29 -8.25
C VAL A 45 -12.78 2.85 -8.31
N ILE A 46 -13.70 3.82 -8.26
CA ILE A 46 -15.14 3.56 -8.31
C ILE A 46 -15.71 3.96 -9.68
N LYS A 47 -16.47 3.05 -10.29
CA LYS A 47 -17.25 3.27 -11.51
C LYS A 47 -18.66 2.73 -11.28
N GLU A 48 -19.67 3.61 -11.30
CA GLU A 48 -21.09 3.23 -11.20
C GLU A 48 -21.41 2.35 -9.98
N GLY A 49 -20.81 2.64 -8.82
CA GLY A 49 -21.01 1.87 -7.59
C GLY A 49 -20.27 0.52 -7.55
N LYS A 50 -19.45 0.22 -8.55
CA LYS A 50 -18.53 -0.93 -8.57
C LYS A 50 -17.09 -0.49 -8.35
N LEU A 51 -16.30 -1.34 -7.70
CA LEU A 51 -14.90 -1.11 -7.41
C LEU A 51 -14.02 -1.89 -8.39
N LEU A 52 -12.96 -1.24 -8.88
CA LEU A 52 -11.90 -1.91 -9.62
C LEU A 52 -11.10 -2.84 -8.71
N LEU A 53 -11.02 -4.11 -9.09
CA LEU A 53 -10.16 -5.11 -8.44
C LEU A 53 -9.28 -5.79 -9.47
N VAL A 54 -8.10 -6.20 -9.03
CA VAL A 54 -7.15 -7.04 -9.77
C VAL A 54 -6.91 -8.33 -8.99
N ARG A 55 -6.60 -9.42 -9.69
CA ARG A 55 -6.32 -10.72 -9.06
C ARG A 55 -4.85 -11.07 -9.18
N ARG A 56 -4.20 -11.28 -8.04
CA ARG A 56 -2.75 -11.53 -7.98
C ARG A 56 -2.39 -12.84 -8.67
N ALA A 57 -1.43 -12.78 -9.59
CA ALA A 57 -0.88 -13.96 -10.29
C ALA A 57 0.26 -14.63 -9.52
N GLN A 58 0.83 -13.93 -8.52
CA GLN A 58 2.04 -14.32 -7.80
C GLN A 58 1.85 -14.41 -6.28
N GLU A 59 2.72 -15.18 -5.63
CA GLU A 59 2.78 -15.23 -4.16
C GLU A 59 3.53 -14.02 -3.57
N PRO A 60 3.23 -13.61 -2.34
CA PRO A 60 2.14 -14.10 -1.49
C PRO A 60 0.77 -13.63 -2.00
N GLY A 61 -0.25 -14.46 -1.75
CA GLY A 61 -1.66 -14.09 -1.99
C GLY A 61 -2.12 -14.34 -3.42
N LYS A 62 -1.51 -15.29 -4.13
CA LYS A 62 -1.97 -15.69 -5.46
C LYS A 62 -3.45 -16.07 -5.44
N GLY A 63 -4.21 -15.60 -6.43
CA GLY A 63 -5.64 -15.87 -6.56
C GLY A 63 -6.54 -15.02 -5.66
N TYR A 64 -6.00 -14.18 -4.78
CA TYR A 64 -6.78 -13.17 -4.08
C TYR A 64 -7.04 -11.95 -4.97
N TRP A 65 -8.25 -11.41 -4.86
CA TRP A 65 -8.60 -10.12 -5.43
C TRP A 65 -8.21 -9.01 -4.48
N THR A 66 -7.53 -8.00 -4.99
CA THR A 66 -7.09 -6.81 -4.26
C THR A 66 -7.42 -5.55 -5.05
N ASN A 67 -7.41 -4.42 -4.37
CA ASN A 67 -7.33 -3.14 -5.06
C ASN A 67 -5.96 -3.00 -5.76
N PRO A 68 -5.86 -2.30 -6.90
CA PRO A 68 -4.59 -2.07 -7.56
C PRO A 68 -3.62 -1.24 -6.70
N GLY A 69 -2.32 -1.44 -6.88
CA GLY A 69 -1.30 -0.63 -6.22
C GLY A 69 0.05 -1.33 -6.01
N GLY A 70 1.09 -0.52 -5.82
CA GLY A 70 2.47 -0.98 -5.70
C GLY A 70 3.31 -0.10 -4.78
N TYR A 71 4.63 -0.26 -4.84
CA TYR A 71 5.58 0.56 -4.10
C TYR A 71 5.83 1.89 -4.81
N ILE A 72 6.13 2.92 -4.03
CA ILE A 72 6.55 4.21 -4.60
C ILE A 72 7.98 4.12 -5.14
N GLU A 73 8.27 4.91 -6.17
CA GLU A 73 9.61 5.06 -6.73
C GLU A 73 10.27 6.37 -6.26
N GLN A 74 11.61 6.39 -6.19
CA GLN A 74 12.38 7.49 -5.55
C GLN A 74 12.15 8.88 -6.16
N HIS A 75 11.72 8.94 -7.42
CA HIS A 75 11.59 10.17 -8.19
C HIS A 75 10.19 10.36 -8.77
N GLU A 76 9.20 9.66 -8.22
CA GLU A 76 7.80 9.70 -8.66
C GLU A 76 6.93 10.26 -7.53
N LEU A 77 5.96 11.12 -7.86
CA LEU A 77 4.99 11.58 -6.86
C LEU A 77 4.03 10.44 -6.48
N ILE A 78 3.51 10.44 -5.25
CA ILE A 78 2.67 9.35 -4.75
C ILE A 78 1.34 9.21 -5.53
N ASP A 79 0.80 10.31 -6.03
CA ASP A 79 -0.40 10.33 -6.86
C ASP A 79 -0.11 9.90 -8.30
N GLU A 80 1.10 10.15 -8.80
CA GLU A 80 1.58 9.60 -10.07
C GLU A 80 1.80 8.08 -9.97
N THR A 81 2.42 7.63 -8.88
CA THR A 81 2.65 6.20 -8.58
C THR A 81 1.31 5.45 -8.64
N VAL A 82 0.31 5.89 -7.87
CA VAL A 82 -0.97 5.15 -7.82
C VAL A 82 -1.69 5.16 -9.17
N ARG A 83 -1.57 6.23 -9.97
CA ARG A 83 -2.12 6.28 -11.33
C ARG A 83 -1.39 5.33 -12.28
N ARG A 84 -0.06 5.26 -12.19
CA ARG A 84 0.77 4.32 -12.96
C ARG A 84 0.38 2.87 -12.63
N GLU A 85 0.35 2.52 -11.35
CA GLU A 85 0.01 1.17 -10.87
C GLU A 85 -1.39 0.73 -11.35
N VAL A 86 -2.41 1.60 -11.21
CA VAL A 86 -3.76 1.31 -11.73
C VAL A 86 -3.71 1.02 -13.23
N ARG A 87 -3.00 1.84 -13.99
CA ARG A 87 -2.91 1.69 -15.45
C ARG A 87 -2.14 0.43 -15.86
N GLU A 88 -1.05 0.13 -15.18
CA GLU A 88 -0.20 -1.04 -15.44
C GLU A 88 -0.96 -2.34 -15.11
N GLU A 89 -1.51 -2.48 -13.91
CA GLU A 89 -2.16 -3.72 -13.47
C GLU A 89 -3.54 -3.95 -14.11
N SER A 90 -4.22 -2.90 -14.57
CA SER A 90 -5.63 -3.04 -14.99
C SER A 90 -6.00 -2.37 -16.31
N GLY A 91 -5.11 -1.61 -16.95
CA GLY A 91 -5.43 -0.88 -18.17
C GLY A 91 -6.45 0.26 -18.00
N VAL A 92 -6.83 0.59 -16.76
CA VAL A 92 -7.80 1.65 -16.44
C VAL A 92 -7.07 2.96 -16.20
N ASP A 93 -7.64 4.06 -16.71
CA ASP A 93 -7.24 5.41 -16.36
C ASP A 93 -8.16 5.96 -15.26
N ALA A 94 -7.56 6.51 -14.21
CA ALA A 94 -8.26 7.07 -13.07
C ALA A 94 -7.59 8.35 -12.55
N ARG A 95 -8.37 9.19 -11.87
CA ARG A 95 -7.93 10.46 -11.28
C ARG A 95 -8.04 10.41 -9.77
N VAL A 96 -6.98 10.79 -9.06
CA VAL A 96 -6.98 10.88 -7.60
C VAL A 96 -7.98 11.94 -7.13
N THR A 97 -8.79 11.61 -6.12
CA THR A 97 -9.74 12.52 -5.48
C THR A 97 -9.43 12.76 -4.01
N GLY A 98 -8.67 11.87 -3.36
CA GLY A 98 -8.24 12.05 -1.97
C GLY A 98 -7.55 10.81 -1.41
N ILE A 99 -7.12 10.90 -0.16
CA ILE A 99 -6.65 9.76 0.64
C ILE A 99 -7.83 9.31 1.50
N VAL A 100 -8.06 8.00 1.60
CA VAL A 100 -9.14 7.43 2.43
C VAL A 100 -8.62 6.70 3.65
N ALA A 101 -7.39 6.17 3.57
CA ALA A 101 -6.85 5.36 4.64
C ALA A 101 -5.33 5.31 4.61
N VAL A 102 -4.76 5.09 5.79
CA VAL A 102 -3.36 4.75 5.97
C VAL A 102 -3.28 3.45 6.76
N ARG A 103 -2.45 2.51 6.30
CA ARG A 103 -2.04 1.35 7.08
C ARG A 103 -0.58 1.51 7.48
N ASP A 104 -0.35 1.40 8.77
CA ASP A 104 0.95 1.33 9.40
C ASP A 104 1.24 -0.11 9.86
N GLN A 105 2.33 -0.70 9.39
CA GLN A 105 2.76 -2.03 9.77
C GLN A 105 4.22 -2.03 10.27
N PRO A 106 4.44 -1.79 11.58
CA PRO A 106 5.74 -1.97 12.21
C PRO A 106 6.16 -3.44 12.17
N ARG A 107 7.23 -3.73 11.42
CA ARG A 107 7.82 -5.08 11.25
C ARG A 107 9.29 -4.92 10.86
N ALA A 108 9.98 -6.03 10.55
CA ALA A 108 11.41 -5.99 10.17
C ALA A 108 11.75 -5.02 9.02
N ILE A 109 10.83 -4.83 8.07
CA ILE A 109 10.81 -3.70 7.14
C ILE A 109 9.49 -2.98 7.39
N HIS A 110 9.53 -1.88 8.13
CA HIS A 110 8.35 -1.11 8.51
C HIS A 110 7.65 -0.64 7.25
N ASN A 111 6.41 -1.11 7.04
CA ASN A 111 5.68 -0.80 5.84
C ASN A 111 4.55 0.19 6.12
N LEU A 112 4.57 1.30 5.40
CA LEU A 112 3.47 2.25 5.30
C LEU A 112 2.72 2.01 3.99
N TYR A 113 1.40 2.11 4.03
CA TYR A 113 0.56 2.00 2.85
C TYR A 113 -0.53 3.07 2.85
N ILE A 114 -0.63 3.81 1.75
CA ILE A 114 -1.58 4.91 1.59
C ILE A 114 -2.63 4.51 0.54
N ALA A 115 -3.90 4.48 0.94
CA ALA A 115 -5.00 4.18 0.02
C ALA A 115 -5.65 5.46 -0.48
N PHE A 116 -5.79 5.58 -1.80
CA PHE A 116 -6.38 6.72 -2.47
C PHE A 116 -7.79 6.41 -2.95
N ALA A 117 -8.72 7.34 -2.74
CA ALA A 117 -9.95 7.38 -3.52
C ALA A 117 -9.64 7.92 -4.91
N MET A 118 -10.20 7.28 -5.93
CA MET A 118 -10.00 7.67 -7.32
C MET A 118 -11.30 7.60 -8.12
N GLU A 119 -11.48 8.54 -9.03
CA GLU A 119 -12.56 8.56 -10.00
C GLU A 119 -12.11 7.88 -11.30
N TYR A 120 -12.93 6.97 -11.82
CA TYR A 120 -12.72 6.37 -13.13
C TYR A 120 -12.81 7.40 -14.26
N ILE A 121 -11.84 7.39 -15.17
CA ILE A 121 -11.82 8.27 -16.35
C ILE A 121 -12.08 7.50 -17.64
N GLY A 122 -11.47 6.32 -17.81
CA GLY A 122 -11.58 5.56 -19.05
C GLY A 122 -10.80 4.24 -19.03
N GLY A 123 -10.83 3.52 -20.16
CA GLY A 123 -10.18 2.22 -20.32
C GLY A 123 -11.07 1.04 -19.93
N GLU A 124 -10.68 -0.14 -20.39
CA GLU A 124 -11.35 -1.41 -20.10
C GLU A 124 -10.44 -2.29 -19.22
N PRO A 125 -10.95 -2.87 -18.12
CA PRO A 125 -10.15 -3.71 -17.23
C PRO A 125 -9.47 -4.85 -17.98
N THR A 126 -8.15 -4.74 -18.11
CA THR A 126 -7.29 -5.71 -18.78
C THR A 126 -6.05 -5.91 -17.92
N PRO A 127 -5.81 -7.13 -17.41
CA PRO A 127 -4.63 -7.39 -16.58
C PRO A 127 -3.33 -7.32 -17.39
N ASP A 128 -2.22 -7.06 -16.73
CA ASP A 128 -0.88 -7.09 -17.33
C ASP A 128 -0.38 -8.51 -17.66
N HIS A 129 -1.02 -9.54 -17.09
CA HIS A 129 -0.63 -10.95 -17.18
C HIS A 129 0.75 -11.27 -16.61
N ALA A 130 1.36 -10.34 -15.87
CA ALA A 130 2.64 -10.51 -15.21
C ALA A 130 2.45 -10.55 -13.69
N GLU A 131 1.95 -9.47 -13.10
CA GLU A 131 1.67 -9.36 -11.67
C GLU A 131 0.26 -9.83 -11.33
N VAL A 132 -0.68 -9.60 -12.24
CA VAL A 132 -2.10 -9.92 -12.08
C VAL A 132 -2.63 -10.70 -13.29
N ASP A 133 -3.56 -11.63 -13.05
CA ASP A 133 -4.10 -12.50 -14.09
C ASP A 133 -5.56 -12.19 -14.46
N ALA A 134 -6.19 -11.26 -13.73
CA ALA A 134 -7.53 -10.77 -14.02
C ALA A 134 -7.72 -9.35 -13.45
N ALA A 135 -8.56 -8.56 -14.12
CA ALA A 135 -8.99 -7.23 -13.67
C ALA A 135 -10.49 -7.06 -13.95
N GLY A 136 -11.21 -6.33 -13.10
CA GLY A 136 -12.65 -6.10 -13.31
C GLY A 136 -13.28 -5.16 -12.30
N PHE A 137 -14.45 -4.64 -12.63
CA PHE A 137 -15.29 -3.86 -11.73
C PHE A 137 -16.33 -4.73 -11.05
N PHE A 138 -16.35 -4.74 -9.72
CA PHE A 138 -17.24 -5.57 -8.91
C PHE A 138 -18.03 -4.76 -7.90
N SER A 139 -19.31 -5.08 -7.76
CA SER A 139 -20.17 -4.57 -6.71
C SER A 139 -19.83 -5.20 -5.36
N LEU A 140 -20.29 -4.58 -4.27
CA LEU A 140 -20.15 -5.11 -2.91
C LEU A 140 -20.77 -6.51 -2.77
N GLU A 141 -21.87 -6.78 -3.48
CA GLU A 141 -22.54 -8.08 -3.49
C GLU A 141 -21.68 -9.16 -4.18
N GLU A 142 -21.14 -8.87 -5.37
CA GLU A 142 -20.22 -9.76 -6.06
C GLU A 142 -19.00 -10.08 -5.17
N MET A 143 -18.40 -9.04 -4.57
CA MET A 143 -17.25 -9.16 -3.67
C MET A 143 -17.51 -10.04 -2.44
N ALA A 144 -18.76 -10.12 -1.95
CA ALA A 144 -19.11 -10.93 -0.79
C ALA A 144 -18.87 -12.44 -1.01
N THR A 145 -18.93 -12.90 -2.27
CA THR A 145 -18.73 -14.30 -2.65
C THR A 145 -17.36 -14.58 -3.26
N MET A 146 -16.60 -13.53 -3.59
CA MET A 146 -15.26 -13.63 -4.18
C MET A 146 -14.18 -13.81 -3.11
N ASN A 147 -13.00 -14.30 -3.52
CA ASN A 147 -11.82 -14.36 -2.65
C ASN A 147 -11.11 -13.00 -2.56
N VAL A 148 -11.79 -11.97 -2.07
CA VAL A 148 -11.22 -10.63 -1.87
C VAL A 148 -10.42 -10.59 -0.56
N ALA A 149 -9.20 -10.05 -0.61
CA ALA A 149 -8.34 -9.93 0.56
C ALA A 149 -8.98 -9.06 1.67
N ASP A 150 -8.81 -9.47 2.93
CA ASP A 150 -9.40 -8.78 4.09
C ASP A 150 -9.06 -7.30 4.16
N PHE A 151 -7.81 -6.94 3.84
CA PHE A 151 -7.38 -5.54 3.84
C PHE A 151 -8.12 -4.72 2.77
N THR A 152 -8.31 -5.28 1.57
CA THR A 152 -9.10 -4.63 0.52
C THR A 152 -10.56 -4.49 0.95
N ARG A 153 -11.16 -5.51 1.57
CA ARG A 153 -12.53 -5.40 2.12
C ARG A 153 -12.63 -4.28 3.16
N TRP A 154 -11.65 -4.17 4.05
CA TRP A 154 -11.58 -3.07 5.02
C TRP A 154 -11.48 -1.72 4.32
N LEU A 155 -10.62 -1.56 3.31
CA LEU A 155 -10.53 -0.31 2.54
C LEU A 155 -11.84 0.08 1.87
N VAL A 156 -12.59 -0.89 1.34
CA VAL A 156 -13.91 -0.64 0.76
C VAL A 156 -14.90 -0.14 1.82
N ASP A 157 -14.92 -0.77 3.00
CA ASP A 157 -15.74 -0.30 4.12
C ASP A 157 -15.37 1.13 4.55
N VAL A 158 -14.08 1.46 4.53
CA VAL A 158 -13.58 2.83 4.77
C VAL A 158 -14.12 3.82 3.76
N ALA A 159 -14.00 3.53 2.47
CA ALA A 159 -14.50 4.43 1.43
C ALA A 159 -16.02 4.60 1.46
N VAL A 160 -16.78 3.54 1.74
CA VAL A 160 -18.26 3.59 1.76
C VAL A 160 -18.77 4.36 2.98
N ARG A 161 -18.07 4.26 4.12
CA ARG A 161 -18.48 4.90 5.38
C ARG A 161 -17.69 6.17 5.71
N ALA A 162 -16.92 6.69 4.77
CA ALA A 162 -16.04 7.82 5.01
C ALA A 162 -16.82 9.02 5.59
N GLN A 163 -16.26 9.63 6.63
CA GLN A 163 -16.77 10.84 7.26
C GLN A 163 -15.64 11.87 7.30
N ASP A 164 -15.93 13.13 6.99
CA ASP A 164 -14.97 14.25 7.00
C ASP A 164 -14.46 14.54 8.42
N SER A 165 -13.52 13.72 8.91
CA SER A 165 -13.03 13.77 10.29
C SER A 165 -11.50 13.78 10.40
N GLY A 166 -10.78 13.65 9.28
CA GLY A 166 -9.33 13.60 9.27
C GLY A 166 -8.79 12.27 9.80
N LEU A 167 -7.47 12.23 10.04
CA LEU A 167 -6.77 10.98 10.38
C LEU A 167 -7.23 10.42 11.74
N THR A 168 -8.01 9.34 11.71
CA THR A 168 -8.59 8.69 12.90
C THR A 168 -8.16 7.24 12.98
N ALA A 169 -7.60 6.82 14.11
CA ALA A 169 -7.19 5.44 14.34
C ALA A 169 -8.41 4.51 14.47
N GLU A 170 -8.41 3.42 13.69
CA GLU A 170 -9.40 2.36 13.74
C GLU A 170 -9.04 1.36 14.84
N ARG A 171 -9.99 1.12 15.75
CA ARG A 171 -9.78 0.23 16.91
C ARG A 171 -10.53 -1.09 16.76
N GLU A 172 -11.58 -1.13 15.92
CA GLU A 172 -12.36 -2.33 15.66
C GLU A 172 -12.03 -2.86 14.27
N VAL A 173 -11.13 -3.84 14.21
CA VAL A 173 -10.64 -4.42 12.96
C VAL A 173 -10.78 -5.95 12.96
N PRO A 174 -10.91 -6.59 11.77
CA PRO A 174 -10.83 -8.03 11.66
C PRO A 174 -9.55 -8.59 12.30
N ALA A 175 -9.63 -9.78 12.90
CA ALA A 175 -8.52 -10.40 13.62
C ALA A 175 -7.25 -10.56 12.75
N SER A 176 -7.43 -10.80 11.44
CA SER A 176 -6.32 -10.90 10.47
C SER A 176 -5.54 -9.59 10.27
N LEU A 177 -6.13 -8.44 10.63
CA LEU A 177 -5.55 -7.10 10.51
C LEU A 177 -5.11 -6.51 11.85
N SER A 178 -5.28 -7.23 12.96
CA SER A 178 -5.01 -6.76 14.33
C SER A 178 -3.56 -6.32 14.60
N LYS A 179 -2.61 -6.76 13.77
CA LYS A 179 -1.19 -6.38 13.83
C LYS A 179 -0.87 -5.09 13.07
N TYR A 180 -1.87 -4.44 12.47
CA TYR A 180 -1.72 -3.21 11.71
C TYR A 180 -2.26 -2.02 12.50
N GLY A 181 -1.55 -0.91 12.49
CA GLY A 181 -2.15 0.39 12.77
C GLY A 181 -2.99 0.78 11.56
N LEU A 182 -4.31 0.85 11.72
CA LEU A 182 -5.23 1.24 10.66
C LEU A 182 -5.79 2.62 10.97
N TYR A 183 -5.79 3.50 9.98
CA TYR A 183 -6.25 4.87 10.11
C TYR A 183 -7.19 5.21 8.96
N ARG A 184 -8.37 5.75 9.27
CA ARG A 184 -9.26 6.38 8.30
C ARG A 184 -8.87 7.84 8.14
N VAL A 185 -9.11 8.43 6.97
CA VAL A 185 -8.85 9.85 6.67
C VAL A 185 -10.16 10.56 6.35
#